data_AF-A0AA37LX37-F1
#
_entry.id   AF-A0AA37LX37-F1
#
_cell.length_a   1.000
_cell.length_b   1.000
_cell.length_c   1.000
_cell.angle_alpha   90.00
_cell.angle_beta   90.00
_cell.angle_gamma   90.00
#
_symmetry.space_group_name_H-M   'P 1'
#
loop_
_entity.id
_entity.type
_entity.pdbx_description
1 polymer ?
#
loop_
_entity_poly.entity_id
_entity_poly.type
_entity_poly.pdbx_seq_one_letter_code
_entity_poly.pdbx_strand_id
1 'polypeptide(L)'
;MDIVYHLVCMVGISSGLFWTRIEDVHPVNGPWTECYRLSRFWSHTWHQSFRRGLQIPSRFIARSIVRAPRGSLLSRQIQSYVAFALSGLYHWAAAKLAAPSESFARTFVFFILMPNILLLEDFVISFARERLNWHGPHWRTFGLLWAFLAMTTLAAGFVDDLVTHGLVTGFPALPFSPTCALLNLMVENRT
;
A
#
# COMPACT_ATOMS: atom_id res chain seq x y z
N MET A 1 -10.75 -6.94 15.21
CA MET A 1 -11.16 -6.24 13.98
C MET A 1 -12.28 -6.95 13.21
N ASP A 2 -12.53 -8.26 13.38
CA ASP A 2 -13.55 -8.97 12.59
C ASP A 2 -15.01 -8.66 12.94
N ILE A 3 -15.45 -8.75 14.20
CA ILE A 3 -16.89 -8.67 14.54
C ILE A 3 -17.54 -7.35 14.10
N VAL A 4 -16.90 -6.22 14.36
CA VAL A 4 -17.42 -4.89 14.00
C VAL A 4 -17.55 -4.75 12.47
N TYR A 5 -16.57 -5.28 11.72
CA TYR A 5 -16.61 -5.29 10.27
C TYR A 5 -17.81 -6.09 9.75
N HIS A 6 -18.01 -7.31 10.27
CA HIS A 6 -19.14 -8.15 9.87
C HIS A 6 -20.49 -7.52 10.21
N LEU A 7 -20.61 -6.84 11.35
CA LEU A 7 -21.82 -6.09 11.71
C LEU A 7 -22.11 -4.95 10.73
N VAL A 8 -21.09 -4.16 10.38
CA VAL A 8 -21.23 -3.07 9.39
C VAL A 8 -21.60 -3.62 8.01
N CYS A 9 -21.02 -4.73 7.58
CA CYS A 9 -21.39 -5.39 6.33
C CYS A 9 -22.82 -5.91 6.36
N MET A 10 -23.27 -6.54 7.45
CA MET A 10 -24.65 -7.01 7.59
C MET A 10 -25.65 -5.85 7.53
N VAL A 11 -25.38 -4.74 8.22
CA VAL A 11 -26.21 -3.53 8.14
C VAL A 11 -26.16 -2.93 6.73
N GLY A 12 -24.98 -2.80 6.14
CA GLY A 12 -24.78 -2.23 4.81
C GLY A 12 -25.46 -3.02 3.69
N ILE A 13 -25.50 -4.35 3.79
CA ILE A 13 -26.22 -5.22 2.85
C ILE A 13 -27.73 -5.15 3.10
N SER A 14 -28.17 -5.32 4.35
CA SER A 14 -29.61 -5.34 4.69
C SER A 14 -30.30 -4.00 4.42
N SER A 15 -29.57 -2.89 4.54
CA SER A 15 -30.07 -1.55 4.24
C SER A 15 -29.87 -1.12 2.78
N GLY A 16 -29.07 -1.85 1.98
CA GLY A 16 -28.77 -1.52 0.59
C GLY A 16 -27.88 -0.28 0.37
N LEU A 17 -27.26 0.26 1.43
CA LEU A 17 -26.53 1.53 1.39
C LEU A 17 -25.16 1.46 0.69
N PHE A 18 -24.39 0.39 0.92
CA PHE A 18 -22.98 0.31 0.48
C PHE A 18 -22.63 -0.97 -0.28
N TRP A 19 -23.45 -2.03 -0.15
CA TRP A 19 -23.28 -3.29 -0.86
C TRP A 19 -24.64 -3.88 -1.23
N THR A 20 -25.00 -3.85 -2.50
CA THR A 20 -26.28 -4.39 -2.98
C THR A 20 -26.25 -5.90 -3.17
N ARG A 21 -25.06 -6.52 -3.10
CA ARG A 21 -24.86 -7.97 -3.22
C ARG A 21 -23.81 -8.46 -2.23
N ILE A 22 -24.01 -9.66 -1.68
CA ILE A 22 -23.07 -10.30 -0.73
C ILE A 22 -21.69 -10.50 -1.36
N GLU A 23 -21.63 -10.80 -2.66
CA GLU A 23 -20.37 -10.91 -3.43
C GLU A 23 -19.54 -9.60 -3.50
N ASP A 24 -20.14 -8.46 -3.14
CA ASP A 24 -19.46 -7.18 -3.07
C ASP A 24 -18.79 -6.92 -1.71
N VAL A 25 -19.06 -7.76 -0.71
CA VAL A 25 -18.38 -7.73 0.58
C VAL A 25 -17.03 -8.44 0.45
N HIS A 26 -15.99 -7.64 0.24
CA HIS A 26 -14.61 -8.13 0.25
C HIS A 26 -14.07 -8.03 1.68
N PRO A 27 -13.26 -8.98 2.19
CA PRO A 27 -12.63 -8.80 3.49
C PRO A 27 -11.78 -7.53 3.51
N VAL A 28 -11.67 -6.83 4.65
CA VAL A 28 -10.87 -5.58 4.75
C VAL A 28 -9.44 -5.81 4.28
N ASN A 29 -8.88 -6.97 4.65
CA ASN A 29 -7.59 -7.43 4.19
C ASN A 29 -7.73 -8.86 3.63
N GLY A 30 -7.00 -9.15 2.55
CA GLY A 30 -6.84 -10.51 2.06
C GLY A 30 -5.78 -11.31 2.84
N PRO A 31 -5.38 -12.49 2.34
CA PRO A 31 -4.40 -13.34 3.00
C PRO A 31 -2.99 -12.72 2.99
N TRP A 32 -2.33 -12.70 4.15
CA TRP A 32 -0.96 -12.18 4.30
C TRP A 32 0.10 -13.03 3.61
N THR A 33 -0.17 -14.33 3.40
CA THR A 33 0.72 -15.26 2.68
C THR A 33 0.94 -14.87 1.21
N GLU A 34 0.06 -14.04 0.65
CA GLU A 34 0.16 -13.56 -0.72
C GLU A 34 1.07 -12.33 -0.87
N CYS A 35 1.57 -11.76 0.24
CA CYS A 35 2.41 -10.56 0.29
C CYS A 35 3.88 -10.81 -0.12
N TYR A 36 4.18 -11.79 -0.98
CA TYR A 36 5.56 -12.06 -1.41
C TYR A 36 6.07 -11.08 -2.49
N ARG A 37 5.28 -10.08 -2.85
CA ARG A 37 5.63 -8.95 -3.72
C ARG A 37 4.90 -7.72 -3.21
N LEU A 38 5.51 -6.54 -3.28
CA LEU A 38 4.85 -5.29 -2.92
C LEU A 38 3.60 -5.07 -3.80
N SER A 39 3.69 -5.39 -5.09
CA SER A 39 2.52 -5.30 -5.99
C SER A 39 1.35 -6.15 -5.50
N ARG A 40 1.62 -7.33 -4.94
CA ARG A 40 0.59 -8.23 -4.38
C ARG A 40 0.10 -7.80 -3.01
N PHE A 41 0.97 -7.26 -2.16
CA PHE A 41 0.57 -6.65 -0.90
C PHE A 41 -0.56 -5.63 -1.14
N TRP A 42 -0.37 -4.67 -2.06
CA TRP A 42 -1.39 -3.66 -2.36
C TRP A 42 -2.62 -4.21 -3.10
N SER A 43 -2.42 -5.17 -4.00
CA SER A 43 -3.49 -5.64 -4.88
C SER A 43 -4.26 -6.86 -4.37
N HIS A 44 -3.80 -7.56 -3.34
CA HIS A 44 -4.45 -8.79 -2.85
C HIS A 44 -4.67 -8.78 -1.34
N THR A 45 -3.86 -8.04 -0.58
CA THR A 45 -3.90 -8.12 0.89
C THR A 45 -4.37 -6.83 1.54
N TRP A 46 -3.76 -5.69 1.23
CA TRP A 46 -3.98 -4.45 1.98
C TRP A 46 -5.24 -3.69 1.54
N HIS A 47 -6.05 -3.20 2.49
CA HIS A 47 -7.20 -2.31 2.28
C HIS A 47 -8.08 -2.66 1.07
N GLN A 48 -8.51 -3.92 0.99
CA GLN A 48 -9.31 -4.40 -0.14
C GLN A 48 -10.70 -3.72 -0.23
N SER A 49 -11.21 -3.16 0.87
CA SER A 49 -12.43 -2.33 0.87
C SER A 49 -12.31 -1.08 -0.01
N PHE A 50 -11.13 -0.47 -0.10
CA PHE A 50 -10.88 0.72 -0.94
C PHE A 50 -10.53 0.39 -2.39
N ARG A 51 -10.31 -0.90 -2.71
CA ARG A 51 -9.84 -1.34 -4.02
C ARG A 51 -10.72 -0.83 -5.15
N ARG A 52 -12.04 -0.96 -5.04
CA ARG A 52 -12.96 -0.52 -6.11
C ARG A 52 -12.92 1.00 -6.30
N GLY A 53 -12.97 1.74 -5.19
CA GLY A 53 -12.93 3.21 -5.19
C GLY A 53 -11.65 3.77 -5.83
N LEU A 54 -10.52 3.09 -5.65
CA LEU A 54 -9.25 3.49 -6.28
C LEU A 54 -9.11 2.96 -7.72
N GLN A 55 -9.62 1.77 -8.03
CA GLN A 55 -9.44 1.15 -9.34
C GLN A 55 -10.31 1.73 -10.45
N ILE A 56 -11.56 2.11 -10.15
CA ILE A 56 -12.49 2.67 -11.14
C ILE A 56 -11.91 3.94 -11.79
N PRO A 57 -11.54 5.00 -11.05
CA PRO A 57 -10.97 6.21 -11.65
C PRO A 57 -9.63 5.91 -12.32
N SER A 58 -8.79 5.07 -11.71
CA SER A 58 -7.51 4.66 -12.29
C SER A 58 -7.64 4.00 -13.67
N ARG A 59 -8.62 3.10 -13.84
CA ARG A 59 -8.91 2.44 -15.12
C ARG A 59 -9.48 3.41 -16.14
N PHE A 60 -10.35 4.32 -15.70
CA PHE A 60 -10.92 5.36 -16.55
C PHE A 60 -9.82 6.26 -17.12
N ILE A 61 -8.92 6.77 -16.28
CA ILE A 61 -7.81 7.62 -16.73
C ILE A 61 -6.90 6.85 -17.70
N ALA A 62 -6.50 5.62 -17.34
CA ALA A 62 -5.60 4.84 -18.19
C ALA A 62 -6.21 4.47 -19.56
N ARG A 63 -7.50 4.14 -19.62
CA ARG A 63 -8.14 3.63 -20.84
C ARG A 63 -8.82 4.72 -21.66
N SER A 64 -9.49 5.67 -21.02
CA SER A 64 -10.33 6.66 -21.69
C SER A 64 -9.57 7.95 -21.97
N ILE A 65 -8.70 8.39 -21.05
CA ILE A 65 -7.93 9.63 -21.21
C ILE A 65 -6.62 9.35 -21.95
N VAL A 66 -5.78 8.47 -21.39
CA VAL A 66 -4.44 8.20 -21.95
C VAL A 66 -4.49 7.18 -23.10
N ARG A 67 -5.59 6.43 -23.23
CA ARG A 67 -5.77 5.39 -24.26
C ARG A 67 -4.66 4.33 -24.26
N ALA A 68 -4.12 4.02 -23.08
CA ALA A 68 -3.07 3.03 -22.94
C ALA A 68 -3.61 1.63 -23.32
N PRO A 69 -2.85 0.82 -24.10
CA PRO A 69 -3.29 -0.51 -24.49
C PRO A 69 -3.60 -1.39 -23.27
N ARG A 70 -4.69 -2.16 -23.33
CA ARG A 70 -5.07 -3.04 -22.22
C ARG A 70 -3.96 -4.06 -21.97
N GLY A 71 -3.59 -4.23 -20.70
CA GLY A 71 -2.52 -5.16 -20.29
C GLY A 71 -1.09 -4.62 -20.48
N SER A 72 -0.92 -3.45 -21.10
CA SER A 72 0.41 -2.85 -21.23
C SER A 72 1.00 -2.41 -19.89
N LEU A 73 2.33 -2.36 -19.83
CA LEU A 73 3.07 -1.77 -18.71
C LEU A 73 2.61 -0.33 -18.43
N LEU A 74 2.43 0.46 -19.48
CA LEU A 74 1.93 1.84 -19.39
C LEU A 74 0.56 1.90 -18.70
N SER A 75 -0.38 1.04 -19.10
CA SER A 75 -1.72 1.00 -18.48
C SER A 75 -1.66 0.62 -17.01
N ARG A 76 -0.78 -0.32 -16.63
CA ARG A 76 -0.56 -0.71 -15.22
C ARG A 76 0.06 0.44 -14.41
N GLN A 77 1.04 1.13 -14.99
CA GLN A 77 1.76 2.21 -14.32
C GLN A 77 0.84 3.41 -14.06
N ILE A 78 0.06 3.84 -15.06
CA ILE A 78 -0.92 4.92 -14.90
C ILE A 78 -1.94 4.57 -13.81
N GLN A 79 -2.47 3.35 -13.84
CA GLN A 79 -3.42 2.91 -12.82
C GLN A 79 -2.81 2.93 -11.42
N SER A 80 -1.53 2.56 -11.29
CA SER A 80 -0.82 2.60 -10.01
C SER A 80 -0.63 4.03 -9.54
N TYR A 81 -0.11 4.94 -10.37
CA TYR A 81 0.05 6.34 -10.00
C TYR A 81 -1.26 7.00 -9.58
N VAL A 82 -2.35 6.78 -10.32
CA VAL A 82 -3.66 7.36 -9.97
C VAL A 82 -4.16 6.77 -8.65
N ALA A 83 -4.08 5.46 -8.45
CA ALA A 83 -4.54 4.82 -7.23
C ALA A 83 -3.76 5.31 -5.99
N PHE A 84 -2.43 5.39 -6.11
CA PHE A 84 -1.59 5.88 -5.01
C PHE A 84 -1.76 7.39 -4.77
N ALA A 85 -1.96 8.20 -5.81
CA ALA A 85 -2.24 9.63 -5.65
C ALA A 85 -3.57 9.88 -4.92
N LEU A 86 -4.63 9.17 -5.31
CA LEU A 86 -5.93 9.23 -4.62
C LEU A 86 -5.83 8.75 -3.17
N SER A 87 -5.10 7.66 -2.93
CA SER A 87 -4.88 7.15 -1.58
C SER A 87 -4.08 8.14 -0.73
N GLY A 88 -3.02 8.74 -1.28
CA GLY A 88 -2.22 9.73 -0.57
C GLY A 88 -2.98 11.01 -0.26
N LEU A 89 -3.81 11.49 -1.20
CA LEU A 89 -4.69 12.62 -0.97
C LEU A 89 -5.70 12.35 0.16
N TYR A 90 -6.27 11.14 0.18
CA TYR A 90 -7.19 10.73 1.24
C TYR A 90 -6.51 10.72 2.62
N HIS A 91 -5.33 10.11 2.73
CA HIS A 91 -4.58 10.06 3.99
C HIS A 91 -4.14 11.45 4.44
N TRP A 92 -3.66 12.28 3.51
CA TRP A 92 -3.28 13.65 3.81
C TRP A 92 -4.47 14.49 4.28
N ALA A 93 -5.61 14.42 3.58
CA ALA A 93 -6.81 15.17 3.96
C ALA A 93 -7.32 14.75 5.35
N ALA A 94 -7.34 13.44 5.64
CA ALA A 94 -7.71 12.94 6.96
C ALA A 94 -6.76 13.45 8.05
N ALA A 95 -5.45 13.45 7.79
CA ALA A 95 -4.45 13.94 8.73
C ALA A 95 -4.57 15.47 8.95
N LYS A 96 -4.77 16.25 7.88
CA LYS A 96 -4.99 17.71 7.95
C LYS A 96 -6.26 18.09 8.72
N LEU A 97 -7.32 17.29 8.63
CA LEU A 97 -8.53 17.53 9.42
C LEU A 97 -8.28 17.33 10.91
N ALA A 98 -7.40 16.40 11.28
CA ALA A 98 -7.05 16.15 12.66
C ALA A 98 -5.99 17.13 13.20
N ALA A 99 -5.00 17.53 12.38
CA ALA A 99 -3.98 18.52 12.71
C ALA A 99 -3.78 19.54 11.57
N PRO A 100 -4.58 20.62 11.53
CA PRO A 100 -4.56 21.58 10.42
C PRO A 100 -3.26 22.38 10.28
N SER A 101 -2.43 22.50 11.31
CA SER A 101 -1.15 23.21 11.27
C SER A 101 -0.05 22.45 10.54
N GLU A 102 -0.18 21.13 10.44
CA GLU A 102 0.93 20.26 10.03
C GLU A 102 0.95 19.99 8.52
N SER A 103 2.13 19.73 7.96
CA SER A 103 2.29 19.58 6.51
C SER A 103 1.96 18.17 6.01
N PHE A 104 2.30 17.14 6.79
CA PHE A 104 2.22 15.72 6.40
C PHE A 104 2.92 15.43 5.06
N ALA A 105 4.04 16.11 4.79
CA ALA A 105 4.74 15.98 3.52
C ALA A 105 5.32 14.58 3.31
N ARG A 106 5.74 13.88 4.38
CA ARG A 106 6.33 12.53 4.28
C ARG A 106 5.27 11.50 3.94
N THR A 107 4.03 11.72 4.37
CA THR A 107 2.86 10.98 3.91
C THR A 107 2.72 11.03 2.39
N PHE A 108 2.74 12.23 1.78
CA PHE A 108 2.66 12.35 0.32
C PHE A 108 3.83 11.69 -0.41
N VAL A 109 5.06 11.89 0.09
CA VAL A 109 6.27 11.29 -0.47
C VAL A 109 6.15 9.76 -0.51
N PHE A 110 5.67 9.14 0.56
CA PHE A 110 5.43 7.70 0.60
C PHE A 110 4.54 7.23 -0.55
N PHE A 111 3.35 7.83 -0.71
CA PHE A 111 2.40 7.41 -1.74
C PHE A 111 2.92 7.65 -3.17
N ILE A 112 3.60 8.78 -3.43
CA ILE A 112 4.17 9.08 -4.76
C ILE A 112 5.33 8.15 -5.10
N LEU A 113 6.14 7.74 -4.11
CA LEU A 113 7.25 6.82 -4.34
C LEU A 113 6.78 5.40 -4.64
N MET A 114 5.67 4.93 -4.06
CA MET A 114 5.22 3.53 -4.19
C MET A 114 5.12 3.03 -5.64
N PRO A 115 4.45 3.70 -6.59
CA PRO A 115 4.41 3.26 -7.99
C PRO A 115 5.78 3.06 -8.63
N ASN A 116 6.79 3.84 -8.24
CA ASN A 116 8.16 3.72 -8.74
C ASN A 116 8.85 2.48 -8.16
N ILE A 117 8.66 2.22 -6.86
CA ILE A 117 9.19 1.04 -6.18
C ILE A 117 8.56 -0.24 -6.75
N LEU A 118 7.26 -0.23 -7.05
CA LEU A 118 6.59 -1.36 -7.69
C LEU A 118 7.16 -1.65 -9.08
N LEU A 119 7.42 -0.60 -9.86
CA LEU A 119 8.04 -0.74 -11.17
C LEU A 119 9.47 -1.28 -11.08
N LEU A 120 10.25 -0.80 -10.11
CA LEU A 120 11.59 -1.31 -9.85
C LEU A 120 11.58 -2.79 -9.42
N GLU A 121 10.66 -3.18 -8.55
CA GLU A 121 10.44 -4.58 -8.15
C GLU A 121 10.16 -5.46 -9.38
N ASP A 122 9.28 -5.02 -10.28
CA ASP A 122 8.96 -5.74 -11.51
C ASP A 122 10.20 -5.89 -12.43
N PHE A 123 11.04 -4.85 -12.55
CA PHE A 123 12.27 -4.91 -13.34
C PHE A 123 13.31 -5.86 -12.73
N VAL A 124 13.54 -5.78 -11.42
CA VAL A 124 14.49 -6.66 -10.72
C VAL A 124 14.06 -8.12 -10.83
N ILE A 125 12.77 -8.40 -10.67
CA ILE A 125 12.23 -9.76 -10.81
C ILE A 125 12.40 -10.27 -12.24
N SER A 126 12.10 -9.44 -13.24
CA SER A 126 12.24 -9.81 -14.65
C SER A 126 13.70 -10.09 -15.00
N PHE A 127 14.60 -9.21 -14.57
CA PHE A 127 16.04 -9.38 -14.76
C PHE A 127 16.58 -10.66 -14.10
N ALA A 128 16.21 -10.93 -12.83
CA ALA A 128 16.66 -12.12 -12.12
C ALA A 128 16.18 -13.42 -12.78
N ARG A 129 14.96 -13.42 -13.33
CA ARG A 129 14.43 -14.58 -14.05
C ARG A 129 15.10 -14.78 -15.41
N GLU A 130 15.22 -13.72 -16.20
CA GLU A 130 15.69 -13.80 -17.58
C GLU A 130 17.22 -13.93 -17.69
N ARG A 131 17.97 -13.27 -16.80
CA ARG A 131 19.44 -13.20 -16.88
C ARG A 131 20.16 -14.12 -15.93
N LEU A 132 19.61 -14.33 -14.73
CA LEU A 132 20.24 -15.17 -13.70
C LEU A 132 19.63 -16.57 -13.64
N ASN A 133 18.57 -16.82 -14.41
CA ASN A 133 17.81 -18.08 -14.42
C ASN A 133 17.34 -18.51 -13.01
N TRP A 134 17.08 -17.54 -12.12
CA TRP A 134 16.68 -17.79 -10.74
C TRP A 134 15.22 -18.23 -10.67
N HIS A 135 15.01 -19.54 -10.58
CA HIS A 135 13.70 -20.18 -10.45
C HIS A 135 13.68 -21.07 -9.20
N GLY A 136 12.59 -21.03 -8.43
CA GLY A 136 12.44 -21.93 -7.28
C GLY A 136 11.33 -21.53 -6.31
N PRO A 137 10.86 -22.45 -5.46
CA PRO A 137 9.78 -22.21 -4.49
C PRO A 137 10.20 -21.26 -3.35
N HIS A 138 11.50 -21.19 -3.04
CA HIS A 138 12.06 -20.32 -1.99
C HIS A 138 11.83 -18.82 -2.25
N TRP A 139 11.54 -18.43 -3.49
CA TRP A 139 11.23 -17.05 -3.87
C TRP A 139 10.04 -16.45 -3.11
N ARG A 140 9.05 -17.28 -2.72
CA ARG A 140 7.92 -16.78 -1.92
C ARG A 140 8.38 -16.30 -0.54
N THR A 141 9.27 -17.05 0.11
CA THR A 141 9.82 -16.71 1.42
C THR A 141 10.70 -15.46 1.35
N PHE A 142 11.61 -15.40 0.37
CA PHE A 142 12.42 -14.19 0.14
C PHE A 142 11.55 -12.98 -0.19
N GLY A 143 10.52 -13.17 -0.99
CA GLY A 143 9.55 -12.13 -1.33
C GLY A 143 8.78 -11.61 -0.12
N LEU A 144 8.39 -12.49 0.82
CA LEU A 144 7.73 -12.09 2.07
C LEU A 144 8.67 -11.27 2.95
N LEU A 145 9.92 -11.71 3.11
CA LEU A 145 10.93 -10.96 3.86
C LEU A 145 11.21 -9.60 3.22
N TRP A 146 11.37 -9.56 1.89
CA TRP A 146 11.53 -8.34 1.13
C TRP A 146 10.35 -7.39 1.32
N ALA A 147 9.12 -7.85 1.09
CA ALA A 147 7.94 -7.02 1.22
C ALA A 147 7.78 -6.46 2.65
N PHE A 148 8.07 -7.27 3.66
CA PHE A 148 8.06 -6.82 5.05
C PHE A 148 9.12 -5.74 5.32
N LEU A 149 10.38 -5.97 4.93
CA LEU A 149 11.48 -5.02 5.11
C LEU A 149 11.23 -3.72 4.33
N ALA A 150 10.81 -3.84 3.07
CA ALA A 150 10.50 -2.71 2.21
C ALA A 150 9.34 -1.89 2.79
N MET A 151 8.24 -2.51 3.20
CA MET A 151 7.13 -1.78 3.81
C MET A 151 7.53 -1.12 5.12
N THR A 152 8.32 -1.78 5.97
CA THR A 152 8.77 -1.21 7.25
C THR A 152 9.68 0.00 7.05
N THR A 153 10.55 -0.04 6.04
CA THR A 153 11.48 1.06 5.74
C THR A 153 10.80 2.20 4.98
N LEU A 154 10.03 1.88 3.94
CA LEU A 154 9.38 2.88 3.09
C LEU A 154 8.25 3.59 3.83
N ALA A 155 7.48 2.89 4.67
CA ALA A 155 6.40 3.49 5.45
C ALA A 155 6.88 4.25 6.68
N ALA A 156 8.17 4.18 7.05
CA ALA A 156 8.69 4.80 8.26
C ALA A 156 8.36 6.30 8.32
N GLY A 157 8.57 7.04 7.23
CA GLY A 157 8.25 8.47 7.19
C GLY A 157 6.76 8.78 7.32
N PHE A 158 5.91 7.93 6.76
CA PHE A 158 4.46 8.04 6.89
C PHE A 158 4.00 7.75 8.33
N VAL A 159 4.54 6.70 8.95
CA VAL A 159 4.23 6.35 10.35
C VAL A 159 4.72 7.44 11.29
N ASP A 160 5.91 7.98 11.05
CA ASP A 160 6.50 9.03 11.88
C ASP A 160 5.69 10.34 11.84
N ASP A 161 5.19 10.73 10.67
CA ASP A 161 4.21 11.83 10.51
C ASP A 161 2.97 11.60 11.39
N LEU A 162 2.44 10.37 11.42
CA LEU A 162 1.24 10.06 12.21
C LEU A 162 1.50 10.00 13.72
N VAL A 163 2.65 9.46 14.13
CA VAL A 163 3.02 9.29 15.55
C VAL A 163 3.43 10.62 16.17
N THR A 164 4.25 11.41 15.46
CA THR A 164 4.75 12.71 15.95
C THR A 164 3.60 13.67 16.27
N HIS A 165 2.53 13.61 15.48
CA HIS A 165 1.35 14.48 15.66
C HIS A 165 0.23 13.82 16.48
N GLY A 166 0.50 12.68 17.14
CA GLY A 166 -0.45 12.03 18.05
C GLY A 166 -1.68 11.41 17.38
N LEU A 167 -1.66 11.24 16.05
CA LEU A 167 -2.76 10.64 15.29
C LEU A 167 -2.81 9.12 15.45
N VAL A 168 -1.64 8.51 15.68
CA VAL A 168 -1.50 7.09 15.98
C VAL A 168 -0.61 6.95 17.22
N THR A 169 -1.05 6.15 18.18
CA THR A 169 -0.21 5.81 19.34
C THR A 169 0.98 4.98 18.89
N GLY A 170 2.19 5.51 19.03
CA GLY A 170 3.41 4.73 18.87
C GLY A 170 3.52 3.72 20.01
N PHE A 171 3.48 2.43 19.70
CA PHE A 171 3.87 1.38 20.63
C PHE A 171 4.93 0.51 19.95
N PRO A 172 5.98 0.09 20.68
CA PRO A 172 6.95 -0.83 20.14
C PRO A 172 6.25 -2.15 19.83
N ALA A 173 6.08 -2.45 18.53
CA ALA A 173 5.50 -3.72 18.10
C ALA A 173 6.37 -4.92 18.53
N LEU A 174 7.68 -4.69 18.70
CA LEU A 174 8.66 -5.64 19.21
C LEU A 174 9.58 -4.91 20.20
N PRO A 175 10.11 -5.60 21.24
CA PRO A 175 11.06 -5.02 22.19
C PRO A 175 12.37 -4.55 21.53
N PHE A 176 12.66 -5.05 20.33
CA PHE A 176 13.78 -4.61 19.49
C PHE A 176 13.34 -4.56 18.02
N SER A 177 13.63 -3.45 17.33
CA SER A 177 13.34 -3.24 15.91
C SER A 177 14.64 -3.00 15.14
N PRO A 178 15.07 -3.94 14.27
CA PRO A 178 16.24 -3.76 13.41
C PRO A 178 16.12 -2.50 12.54
N THR A 179 14.91 -2.16 12.11
CA THR A 179 14.64 -0.94 11.32
C THR A 179 14.86 0.32 12.12
N CYS A 180 14.50 0.34 13.41
CA CYS A 180 14.78 1.47 14.30
C CYS A 180 16.29 1.65 14.49
N ALA A 181 17.03 0.54 14.70
CA ALA A 181 18.50 0.59 14.77
C ALA A 181 19.12 1.12 13.45
N LEU A 182 18.62 0.67 12.30
CA LEU A 182 19.15 1.06 10.99
C LEU A 182 18.83 2.54 10.66
N LEU A 183 17.64 3.03 11.03
CA LEU A 183 17.26 4.43 10.90
C LEU A 183 18.08 5.32 11.83
N ASN A 184 18.30 4.92 13.08
CA ASN A 184 19.15 5.66 14.02
C ASN A 184 20.59 5.77 13.48
N LEU A 185 21.14 4.69 12.95
CA LEU A 185 22.46 4.69 12.30
C LEU A 185 22.52 5.61 11.07
N MET A 186 21.43 5.72 10.30
CA MET A 186 21.35 6.64 9.16
C MET A 186 21.24 8.11 9.58
N VAL A 187 20.67 8.38 10.75
CA VAL A 187 20.55 9.74 11.32
C VAL A 187 21.84 10.17 12.00
N GLU A 188 22.48 9.29 12.79
CA GLU A 188 23.78 9.54 13.43
C GLU A 188 24.89 9.84 12.42
N ASN A 189 24.87 9.22 11.24
CA ASN A 189 25.84 9.49 10.18
C ASN A 189 25.59 10.82 9.42
N ARG A 190 24.53 11.57 9.76
CA ARG A 190 24.19 12.88 9.15
C ARG A 190 24.39 14.07 10.10
N THR A 191 24.78 13.82 11.35
CA THR A 191 25.15 14.82 12.37
C THR A 191 26.65 14.87 12.55
#